data_AF-W1EY27-F1
#
_entry.id   AF-W1EY27-F1
#
_cell.length_a   1.000
_cell.length_b   1.000
_cell.length_c   1.000
_cell.angle_alpha   90.00
_cell.angle_beta   90.00
_cell.angle_gamma   90.00
#
_symmetry.space_group_name_H-M   'P 1'
#
loop_
_entity.id
_entity.type
_entity.pdbx_description
1 polymer ?
#
loop_
_entity_poly.entity_id
_entity_poly.type
_entity_poly.pdbx_seq_one_letter_code
_entity_poly.pdbx_strand_id
1 'polypeptide(L)'
;MIVRLDKEGAWYFSNDASGCIPAFPTQVVDTIGAGDSHAGGVLAGLASGLPLADAVLLGNAVASWVVGHRGGDCAPTREELLLAHKNV
;
A
#
# COMPACT_ATOMS: atom_id res chain seq x y z
N MET A 1 10.26 2.51 -10.69
CA MET A 1 9.59 3.79 -10.35
C MET A 1 8.16 3.48 -9.92
N ILE A 2 7.65 4.18 -8.91
CA ILE A 2 6.26 4.06 -8.46
C ILE A 2 5.66 5.47 -8.42
N VAL A 3 4.44 5.61 -8.95
CA VAL A 3 3.68 6.87 -8.99
C VAL A 3 2.34 6.62 -8.32
N ARG A 4 2.13 7.22 -7.15
CA ARG A 4 0.85 7.12 -6.41
C ARG A 4 -0.16 8.09 -7.01
N LEU A 5 -1.42 7.64 -7.10
CA LEU A 5 -2.57 8.40 -7.57
C LEU A 5 -3.69 8.41 -6.51
N ASP A 6 -3.29 8.40 -5.23
CA ASP A 6 -4.17 8.39 -4.06
C ASP A 6 -5.29 7.34 -4.18
N LYS A 7 -6.56 7.77 -4.27
CA LYS A 7 -7.73 6.89 -4.36
C LYS A 7 -7.78 6.04 -5.64
N GLU A 8 -6.97 6.36 -6.65
CA GLU A 8 -6.87 5.60 -7.90
C GLU A 8 -5.81 4.49 -7.82
N GLY A 9 -5.03 4.44 -6.72
CA GLY A 9 -4.02 3.43 -6.48
C GLY A 9 -2.62 3.91 -6.85
N ALA A 10 -1.84 3.06 -7.52
CA ALA A 10 -0.47 3.38 -7.89
C ALA A 10 -0.05 2.70 -9.20
N TRP A 11 0.65 3.45 -10.04
CA TRP A 11 1.39 2.90 -11.16
C TRP A 11 2.78 2.47 -10.75
N TYR A 12 3.24 1.36 -11.31
CA TYR A 12 4.62 0.93 -11.21
C TYR A 12 5.23 0.74 -12.60
N PHE A 13 6.53 1.00 -12.67
CA PHE A 13 7.34 0.85 -13.88
C PHE A 13 8.68 0.23 -13.51
N SER A 14 9.00 -0.91 -14.12
CA SER A 14 10.32 -1.54 -14.12
C SER A 14 10.79 -1.78 -15.56
N ASN A 15 11.97 -2.36 -15.74
CA ASN A 15 12.45 -2.77 -17.06
C ASN A 15 11.61 -3.91 -17.66
N ASP A 16 11.02 -4.75 -16.80
CA ASP A 16 10.33 -5.97 -17.22
C ASP A 16 8.82 -5.77 -17.37
N ALA A 17 8.22 -4.88 -16.57
CA ALA A 17 6.78 -4.68 -16.53
C ALA A 17 6.38 -3.29 -16.07
N SER A 18 5.18 -2.89 -16.47
CA SER A 18 4.48 -1.74 -15.90
C SER A 18 3.00 -2.06 -15.74
N GLY A 19 2.34 -1.38 -14.81
CA GLY A 19 0.93 -1.59 -14.54
C GLY A 19 0.39 -0.65 -13.49
N CYS A 20 -0.93 -0.64 -13.35
CA CYS A 20 -1.65 0.08 -12.31
C CYS A 20 -2.23 -0.93 -11.32
N ILE A 21 -1.96 -0.73 -10.04
CA ILE A 21 -2.61 -1.47 -8.95
C ILE A 21 -3.63 -0.54 -8.31
N PRO A 22 -4.92 -0.91 -8.27
CA PRO A 22 -5.95 -0.06 -7.68
C PRO A 22 -5.75 0.12 -6.17
N ALA A 23 -6.27 1.22 -5.63
CA ALA A 23 -6.33 1.44 -4.18
C ALA A 23 -7.32 0.47 -3.51
N PHE A 24 -7.10 0.21 -2.23
CA PHE A 24 -8.09 -0.46 -1.41
C PHE A 24 -9.13 0.57 -0.91
N PRO A 25 -10.43 0.26 -1.00
CA PRO A 25 -11.46 1.15 -0.50
C PRO A 25 -11.42 1.18 1.04
N THR A 26 -11.50 2.39 1.60
CA THR A 26 -11.50 2.62 3.04
C THR A 26 -12.28 3.90 3.37
N GLN A 27 -12.75 4.02 4.59
CA GLN A 27 -13.30 5.28 5.09
C GLN A 27 -12.13 6.16 5.55
N VAL A 28 -11.88 7.27 4.86
CA VAL A 28 -10.76 8.17 5.20
C VAL A 28 -11.06 8.95 6.48
N VAL A 29 -10.17 8.81 7.46
CA VAL A 29 -10.20 9.50 8.75
C VAL A 29 -9.12 10.58 8.84
N ASP A 30 -7.88 10.26 8.44
CA ASP A 30 -6.73 11.15 8.47
C ASP A 30 -5.75 10.74 7.35
N THR A 31 -5.25 11.66 6.54
CA THR A 31 -4.34 11.33 5.43
C THR A 31 -2.86 11.40 5.80
N ILE A 32 -2.54 11.80 7.04
CA ILE A 32 -1.16 11.87 7.52
C ILE A 32 -0.52 10.48 7.45
N GLY A 33 0.69 10.41 6.91
CA GLY A 33 1.44 9.15 6.81
C GLY A 33 1.04 8.22 5.65
N ALA A 34 0.06 8.58 4.81
CA ALA A 34 -0.36 7.75 3.68
C ALA A 34 0.80 7.40 2.72
N GLY A 35 1.65 8.39 2.41
CA GLY A 35 2.79 8.19 1.52
C GLY A 35 3.90 7.36 2.14
N ASP A 36 4.25 7.63 3.40
CA ASP A 36 5.31 6.93 4.12
C ASP A 36 4.92 5.47 4.39
N SER A 37 3.66 5.25 4.79
CA SER A 37 3.11 3.91 5.01
C SER A 37 3.02 3.10 3.71
N HIS A 38 2.60 3.72 2.59
CA HIS A 38 2.69 3.09 1.28
C HIS A 38 4.13 2.67 0.96
N ALA A 39 5.10 3.58 1.09
CA ALA A 39 6.50 3.29 0.81
C ALA A 39 7.03 2.17 1.73
N GLY A 40 6.69 2.20 3.01
CA GLY A 40 7.02 1.16 3.98
C GLY A 40 6.47 -0.20 3.59
N GLY A 41 5.20 -0.28 3.18
CA GLY A 41 4.57 -1.51 2.70
C GLY A 41 5.25 -2.06 1.45
N VAL A 42 5.56 -1.20 0.47
CA VAL A 42 6.33 -1.60 -0.73
C VAL A 42 7.69 -2.16 -0.35
N LEU A 43 8.45 -1.45 0.48
CA LEU A 43 9.80 -1.86 0.87
C LEU A 43 9.78 -3.17 1.65
N ALA A 44 8.79 -3.37 2.53
CA ALA A 44 8.60 -4.62 3.24
C ALA A 44 8.30 -5.79 2.29
N GLY A 45 7.45 -5.57 1.28
CA GLY A 45 7.14 -6.57 0.25
C GLY A 45 8.38 -6.94 -0.58
N LEU A 46 9.11 -5.94 -1.06
CA LEU A 46 10.34 -6.16 -1.83
C LEU A 46 11.41 -6.89 -1.00
N ALA A 47 11.61 -6.49 0.25
CA ALA A 47 12.54 -7.14 1.17
C ALA A 47 12.15 -8.60 1.47
N SER A 48 10.87 -8.93 1.34
CA SER A 48 10.34 -10.29 1.47
C SER A 48 10.39 -11.11 0.17
N GLY A 49 10.98 -10.55 -0.90
CA GLY A 49 11.13 -11.22 -2.20
C GLY A 49 9.89 -11.15 -3.10
N LEU A 50 8.91 -10.29 -2.79
CA LEU A 50 7.75 -10.12 -3.65
C LEU A 50 8.12 -9.43 -4.97
N PRO A 51 7.48 -9.81 -6.09
CA PRO A 51 7.50 -9.03 -7.33
C PRO A 51 7.04 -7.59 -7.08
N LEU A 52 7.51 -6.64 -7.90
CA LEU A 52 7.19 -5.22 -7.73
C LEU A 52 5.68 -4.94 -7.72
N ALA A 53 4.90 -5.65 -8.55
CA ALA A 53 3.44 -5.51 -8.58
C ALA A 53 2.80 -5.87 -7.23
N ASP A 54 3.22 -6.99 -6.63
CA ASP A 54 2.71 -7.49 -5.35
C ASP A 54 3.19 -6.62 -4.17
N ALA A 55 4.41 -6.10 -4.25
CA ALA A 55 4.90 -5.12 -3.29
C ALA A 55 4.08 -3.81 -3.34
N VAL A 56 3.67 -3.36 -4.52
CA VAL A 56 2.79 -2.19 -4.70
C VAL A 56 1.38 -2.48 -4.18
N LEU A 57 0.86 -3.69 -4.38
CA LEU A 57 -0.40 -4.13 -3.77
C LEU A 57 -0.35 -4.02 -2.23
N LEU A 58 0.73 -4.53 -1.62
CA LEU A 58 0.94 -4.40 -0.17
C LEU A 58 1.05 -2.95 0.28
N GLY A 59 1.78 -2.11 -0.47
CA GLY A 59 1.86 -0.66 -0.23
C GLY A 59 0.49 0.02 -0.22
N ASN A 60 -0.34 -0.27 -1.23
CA ASN A 60 -1.71 0.26 -1.31
C ASN A 60 -2.58 -0.20 -0.12
N ALA A 61 -2.45 -1.45 0.30
CA ALA A 61 -3.19 -2.01 1.43
C ALA A 61 -2.81 -1.34 2.75
N VAL A 62 -1.51 -1.19 3.00
CA VAL A 62 -0.97 -0.52 4.19
C VAL A 62 -1.41 0.95 4.23
N ALA A 63 -1.32 1.66 3.11
CA ALA A 63 -1.75 3.05 3.03
C ALA A 63 -3.25 3.20 3.29
N SER A 64 -4.07 2.33 2.72
CA SER A 64 -5.52 2.28 2.94
C SER A 64 -5.87 2.05 4.42
N TRP A 65 -5.13 1.19 5.12
CA TRP A 65 -5.30 1.01 6.55
C TRP A 65 -4.96 2.28 7.32
N VAL A 66 -3.78 2.87 7.07
CA VAL A 66 -3.31 4.06 7.79
C VAL A 66 -4.27 5.22 7.62
N VAL A 67 -4.76 5.47 6.40
CA VAL A 67 -5.71 6.58 6.20
C VAL A 67 -7.08 6.36 6.83
N GLY A 68 -7.40 5.13 7.21
CA GLY A 68 -8.59 4.78 7.97
C GLY A 68 -8.47 5.01 9.48
N HIS A 69 -7.30 5.43 9.97
CA HIS A 69 -7.01 5.66 11.37
C HIS A 69 -6.47 7.08 11.58
N ARG A 70 -6.39 7.52 12.84
CA ARG A 70 -5.89 8.85 13.18
C ARG A 70 -4.37 8.80 13.40
N GLY A 71 -3.63 9.73 12.81
CA GLY A 71 -2.16 9.77 12.90
C GLY A 71 -1.46 8.88 11.86
N GLY A 72 -0.17 9.13 11.62
CA GLY A 72 0.62 8.46 10.56
C GLY A 72 1.44 7.24 11.00
N ASP A 73 1.47 6.94 12.29
CA ASP A 73 2.25 5.86 12.92
C ASP A 73 1.43 4.59 13.22
N CYS A 74 0.27 4.47 12.59
CA CYS A 74 -0.71 3.40 12.80
C CYS A 74 -0.62 2.27 11.76
N ALA A 75 0.60 1.97 11.27
CA ALA A 75 0.80 0.90 10.30
C ALA A 75 0.29 -0.45 10.87
N PRO A 76 -0.45 -1.25 10.08
CA PRO A 76 -1.05 -2.48 10.56
C PRO A 76 -0.02 -3.59 10.77
N THR A 77 -0.36 -4.52 11.64
CA THR A 77 0.26 -5.85 11.68
C THR A 77 -0.15 -6.68 10.46
N ARG A 78 0.58 -7.76 10.21
CA ARG A 78 0.24 -8.72 9.14
C ARG A 78 -1.15 -9.35 9.33
N GLU A 79 -1.53 -9.63 10.57
CA GLU A 79 -2.82 -10.25 10.87
C GLU A 79 -3.99 -9.28 10.59
N GLU A 80 -3.85 -8.02 11.00
CA GLU A 80 -4.82 -6.96 10.70
C GLU A 80 -4.99 -6.73 9.21
N LEU A 81 -3.89 -6.72 8.45
CA LEU A 81 -3.94 -6.63 6.99
C LEU A 81 -4.72 -7.79 6.36
N LEU A 82 -4.47 -9.03 6.78
CA LEU A 82 -5.16 -10.20 6.25
C LEU A 82 -6.65 -10.21 6.58
N LEU A 83 -7.02 -9.69 7.76
CA LEU A 83 -8.42 -9.53 8.17
C LEU A 83 -9.13 -8.45 7.34
N ALA A 84 -8.47 -7.32 7.07
CA ALA A 84 -9.01 -6.23 6.25
C ALA A 84 -9.04 -6.55 4.75
N HIS A 85 -8.01 -7.24 4.26
CA HIS A 85 -7.74 -7.44 2.84
C HIS A 85 -7.27 -8.89 2.62
N LYS A 86 -8.23 -9.81 2.44
CA LYS A 86 -7.99 -11.27 2.37
C LYS A 86 -6.99 -11.76 1.31
N ASN A 87 -6.60 -10.89 0.37
CA ASN A 87 -5.76 -11.23 -0.79
C ASN A 87 -4.50 -10.34 -0.87
N VAL A 88 -3.99 -9.88 0.27
CA VAL A 88 -2.75 -9.10 0.40
C VAL A 88 -1.66 -9.96 1.02
#